data_AF-A0A2Z5YYC0-F1
#
_entry.id   AF-A0A2Z5YYC0-F1
#
_cell.length_a   1.000
_cell.length_b   1.000
_cell.length_c   1.000
_cell.angle_alpha   90.00
_cell.angle_beta   90.00
_cell.angle_gamma   90.00
#
_symmetry.space_group_name_H-M   'P 1'
#
loop_
_entity.id
_entity.type
_entity.pdbx_description
1 polymer ?
#
loop_
_entity_poly.entity_id
_entity_poly.type
_entity_poly.pdbx_seq_one_letter_code
_entity_poly.pdbx_strand_id
1 'polypeptide(L)' 'MKTGKRIRGFFLLQNMMLKDFVREASARQALAQEEVDRLCRLEALNAAELERWEQDLFLAGDQPTFRQRGGG' A
#
# COMPACT_ATOMS: atom_id res chain seq x y z
N MET A 1 -13.65 12.37 5.06
CA MET A 1 -12.35 12.09 4.42
C MET A 1 -11.13 12.00 5.37
N LYS A 2 -11.27 12.05 6.72
CA LYS A 2 -10.09 11.96 7.63
C LYS A 2 -9.61 10.51 7.86
N THR A 3 -10.50 9.53 7.86
CA THR A 3 -10.17 8.12 8.14
C THR A 3 -9.36 7.47 7.01
N GLY A 4 -9.75 7.66 5.74
CA GLY A 4 -9.02 7.11 4.59
C GLY A 4 -7.56 7.59 4.53
N LYS A 5 -7.31 8.88 4.76
CA LYS A 5 -5.94 9.43 4.83
C LYS A 5 -5.10 8.83 5.96
N ARG A 6 -5.72 8.56 7.13
CA ARG A 6 -5.02 7.93 8.27
C ARG A 6 -4.69 6.47 8.01
N ILE A 7 -5.64 5.72 7.46
CA ILE A 7 -5.45 4.31 7.09
C ILE A 7 -4.33 4.18 6.04
N ARG A 8 -4.36 5.03 5.02
CA ARG A 8 -3.27 5.12 4.03
C ARG A 8 -1.91 5.40 4.68
N GLY A 9 -1.83 6.41 5.53
CA GLY A 9 -0.59 6.76 6.23
C GLY A 9 -0.06 5.61 7.10
N PHE A 10 -0.95 4.87 7.77
CA PHE A 10 -0.59 3.70 8.56
C PHE A 10 0.04 2.60 7.69
N PHE A 11 -0.59 2.24 6.58
CA PHE A 11 -0.05 1.17 5.73
C PHE A 11 1.26 1.55 5.03
N LEU A 12 1.41 2.80 4.60
CA LEU A 12 2.67 3.30 4.06
C LEU A 12 3.80 3.22 5.09
N LEU A 13 3.52 3.59 6.34
CA LEU A 13 4.48 3.48 7.44
C LEU A 13 4.88 2.02 7.70
N GLN A 14 3.91 1.10 7.72
CA GLN A 14 4.18 -0.34 7.91
C GLN A 14 5.06 -0.90 6.78
N ASN A 15 4.81 -0.52 5.52
CA ASN A 15 5.61 -0.97 4.40
C ASN A 15 7.06 -0.42 4.48
N MET A 16 7.21 0.85 4.85
CA MET A 16 8.54 1.45 5.07
C MET A 16 9.32 0.77 6.20
N MET A 17 8.65 0.45 7.32
CA MET A 17 9.27 -0.29 8.42
C MET A 17 9.74 -1.69 7.99
N LEU A 18 8.94 -2.40 7.17
CA LEU A 18 9.33 -3.70 6.63
C LEU A 18 10.57 -3.58 5.74
N LYS A 19 10.62 -2.58 4.86
CA LYS A 19 11.78 -2.32 3.99
C LYS A 19 13.05 -2.05 4.81
N ASP A 20 12.95 -1.23 5.85
CA ASP A 20 14.08 -0.92 6.72
C ASP A 20 14.56 -2.16 7.48
N PHE A 21 13.63 -2.97 7.99
CA PHE A 21 13.94 -4.24 8.64
C PHE A 21 14.69 -5.19 7.70
N VAL A 22 14.21 -5.39 6.47
CA VAL A 22 14.87 -6.27 5.49
C VAL A 22 16.28 -5.78 5.15
N ARG A 23 16.44 -4.46 4.96
CA ARG A 23 17.74 -3.85 4.67
C ARG A 23 18.72 -4.06 5.82
N GLU A 24 18.30 -3.81 7.06
CA GLU A 24 19.15 -3.96 8.25
C GLU A 24 19.50 -5.43 8.52
N ALA A 25 18.51 -6.33 8.41
CA ALA A 25 18.71 -7.75 8.62
C ALA A 25 19.64 -8.37 7.56
N SER A 26 19.51 -7.96 6.30
CA SER A 26 20.41 -8.38 5.22
C SER A 26 21.83 -7.86 5.43
N ALA A 27 21.99 -6.58 5.78
CA ALA A 27 23.31 -5.98 6.04
C ALA A 27 24.03 -6.64 7.22
N ARG A 28 23.28 -7.10 8.22
CA ARG A 28 23.81 -7.81 9.39
C ARG A 28 23.98 -9.32 9.18
N GLN A 29 23.57 -9.85 8.02
CA GLN A 29 23.49 -11.30 7.77
C GLN A 29 22.69 -12.03 8.88
N ALA A 30 21.69 -11.35 9.43
CA ALA A 30 20.88 -11.85 10.54
C ALA A 30 19.77 -12.82 10.09
N LEU A 31 19.56 -12.92 8.77
CA LEU A 31 18.57 -13.78 8.13
C LEU A 31 19.25 -14.58 7.01
N ALA A 32 18.74 -15.79 6.76
CA ALA A 32 19.13 -16.57 5.60
C ALA A 32 18.66 -15.88 4.30
N GLN A 33 19.36 -16.16 3.20
CA GLN A 33 19.02 -15.57 1.89
C GLN A 33 17.56 -15.84 1.49
N GLU A 34 17.05 -17.05 1.77
CA GLU A 34 15.67 -17.44 1.48
C GLU A 34 14.65 -16.57 2.23
N GLU A 35 14.97 -16.19 3.47
CA GLU A 35 14.14 -15.33 4.30
C GLU A 35 14.15 -13.89 3.78
N VAL A 36 15.33 -13.38 3.40
CA VAL A 36 15.48 -12.08 2.74
C VAL A 36 14.65 -12.03 1.45
N ASP A 37 14.77 -13.03 0.59
CA ASP A 37 14.03 -13.11 -0.68
C ASP A 37 12.52 -13.16 -0.45
N ARG A 38 12.07 -13.90 0.57
CA ARG A 38 10.65 -13.96 0.93
C ARG A 38 10.14 -12.60 1.40
N LEU A 39 10.90 -11.89 2.22
CA LEU A 39 10.51 -10.57 2.72
C LEU A 39 10.56 -9.50 1.63
N CYS A 40 11.54 -9.53 0.72
CA CYS A 40 11.59 -8.67 -0.46
C CYS A 40 10.35 -8.85 -1.35
N ARG A 41 9.93 -10.10 -1.58
CA ARG A 41 8.68 -10.39 -2.31
C ARG A 41 7.45 -9.83 -1.59
N LEU A 42 7.40 -9.95 -0.26
CA LEU A 42 6.31 -9.40 0.53
C LEU A 42 6.26 -7.87 0.49
N GLU A 43 7.41 -7.19 0.53
CA GLU A 43 7.51 -5.72 0.35
C GLU A 43 6.88 -5.29 -0.98
N ALA A 44 7.24 -5.96 -2.08
CA ALA A 44 6.73 -5.68 -3.41
C ALA A 44 5.21 -5.91 -3.51
N LEU A 45 4.71 -7.01 -2.95
CA LEU A 45 3.27 -7.31 -2.92
C LEU A 45 2.49 -6.27 -2.11
N ASN A 46 3.02 -5.87 -0.95
CA ASN A 46 2.40 -4.84 -0.12
C ASN A 46 2.36 -3.47 -0.82
N ALA A 47 3.38 -3.15 -1.62
CA ALA A 47 3.41 -1.91 -2.40
C ALA A 47 2.33 -1.92 -3.50
N ALA A 48 2.20 -3.03 -4.24
CA ALA A 48 1.17 -3.20 -5.26
C ALA A 48 -0.25 -3.18 -4.67
N GLU A 49 -0.45 -3.80 -3.51
CA GLU A 49 -1.72 -3.79 -2.78
C GLU A 49 -2.12 -2.37 -2.37
N LEU A 50 -1.15 -1.59 -1.88
CA LEU A 50 -1.35 -0.19 -1.49
C LEU A 50 -1.73 0.68 -2.68
N GLU A 51 -1.04 0.52 -3.80
CA GLU A 51 -1.37 1.23 -5.04
C GLU A 51 -2.79 0.89 -5.52
N ARG A 52 -3.20 -0.38 -5.47
CA ARG A 52 -4.57 -0.78 -5.82
C ARG A 52 -5.60 -0.14 -4.89
N TRP A 53 -5.37 -0.16 -3.57
CA TRP A 53 -6.27 0.49 -2.62
C TRP A 53 -6.32 2.01 -2.83
N GLU A 54 -5.23 2.64 -3.27
CA GLU A 54 -5.23 4.06 -3.63
C GLU A 54 -6.19 4.32 -4.81
N GLN A 55 -6.14 3.48 -5.83
CA GLN A 55 -7.03 3.56 -6.98
C GLN A 55 -8.50 3.31 -6.57
N ASP A 56 -8.76 2.24 -5.82
CA ASP A 56 -10.10 1.82 -5.44
C ASP A 56 -10.80 2.82 -4.49
N LEU A 57 -10.07 3.38 -3.52
CA LEU A 57 -10.68 4.21 -2.47
C LEU A 57 -10.69 5.71 -2.79
N PHE A 58 -9.74 6.18 -3.60
CA PHE A 58 -9.56 7.62 -3.83
C PHE A 58 -9.82 8.05 -5.28
N LEU A 59 -9.64 7.18 -6.29
CA LEU A 59 -10.00 7.50 -7.68
C LEU A 59 -11.45 7.13 -8.00
N ALA A 60 -12.00 6.08 -7.39
CA ALA A 60 -13.41 5.72 -7.59
C ALA A 60 -14.41 6.77 -7.03
N GLY A 61 -13.96 7.61 -6.09
CA GLY A 61 -14.75 8.72 -5.55
C GLY A 61 -14.90 9.94 -6.46
N ASP A 62 -14.08 10.04 -7.51
CA ASP A 62 -14.07 11.15 -8.47
C ASP A 62 -14.87 10.85 -9.76
N GLN A 63 -15.60 9.73 -9.83
CA GLN A 63 -16.63 9.63 -10.86
C GLN A 63 -17.72 10.66 -10.54
N PRO A 64 -17.96 11.69 -11.39
CA PRO A 64 -19.23 12.37 -11.33
C PRO A 64 -20.27 11.31 -11.66
N THR A 65 -21.06 10.90 -10.66
CA THR A 65 -22.33 10.25 -10.91
C THR A 65 -23.15 11.26 -11.70
N PHE A 66 -23.03 11.24 -13.02
CA PHE A 66 -23.92 11.94 -13.93
C PHE A 66 -25.26 11.23 -13.84
N ARG A 67 -25.98 11.49 -12.75
CA ARG A 67 -27.41 11.32 -12.69
C ARG A 67 -28.01 12.35 -13.64
N GLN A 68 -28.05 12.03 -14.93
CA GLN A 68 -29.18 12.48 -15.73
C GLN A 68 -30.36 11.59 -15.38
N ARG A 69 -31.02 11.92 -14.27
CA ARG A 69 -32.40 11.55 -14.04
C ARG A 69 -33.20 12.83 -13.86
N GLY A 70 -33.89 13.22 -14.94
CA GLY A 70 -35.16 13.93 -14.88
C GLY A 70 -35.18 15.34 -15.46
N GLY A 71 -36.07 15.54 -16.44
CA GLY A 71 -36.92 16.73 -16.49
C GLY A 71 -37.06 17.38 -17.86
N GLY A 72 -38.21 17.19 -18.51
CA GLY A 72 -38.68 18.01 -19.64
C GLY A 72 -39.31 17.20 -20.75
#